data_AF-A0A3D4H4M4-F1
#
_entry.id   AF-A0A3D4H4M4-F1
#
_cell.length_a   1.000
_cell.length_b   1.000
_cell.length_c   1.000
_cell.angle_alpha   90.00
_cell.angle_beta   90.00
_cell.angle_gamma   90.00
#
_symmetry.space_group_name_H-M   'P 1'
#
loop_
_entity.id
_entity.type
_entity.pdbx_description
1 polymer ?
#
loop_
_entity_poly.entity_id
_entity_poly.type
_entity_poly.pdbx_seq_one_letter_code
_entity_poly.pdbx_strand_id
1 'polypeptide(L)' 'DSGLDIDALKIVSEGVNALRGGNLGALVITHYQRLLNYIIPDQVHVMYDGRIVKSGDKSLAEELERKGYDWIKEITETAA' A
#
# COMPACT_ATOMS: atom_id res chain seq x y z
N ASP A 1 12.35 -2.99 -5.76
CA ASP A 1 12.82 -2.45 -7.04
C ASP A 1 12.88 -3.56 -8.10
N SER A 2 11.73 -4.12 -8.41
CA SER A 2 11.65 -5.32 -9.25
C SER A 2 10.17 -5.47 -9.56
N GLY A 3 9.76 -5.31 -10.82
CA GLY A 3 8.44 -5.77 -11.25
C GLY A 3 8.26 -7.18 -10.70
N LEU A 4 7.42 -7.28 -9.68
CA LEU A 4 7.46 -8.39 -8.75
C LEU A 4 6.98 -9.65 -9.47
N ASP A 5 7.84 -10.66 -9.48
CA ASP A 5 7.48 -12.00 -9.91
C ASP A 5 6.21 -12.42 -9.14
N ILE A 6 5.17 -12.83 -9.88
CA ILE A 6 3.85 -13.14 -9.32
C ILE A 6 3.98 -14.25 -8.27
N ASP A 7 4.92 -15.16 -8.46
CA ASP A 7 5.13 -16.28 -7.55
C ASP A 7 5.85 -15.84 -6.27
N ALA A 8 6.82 -14.92 -6.38
CA ALA A 8 7.47 -14.34 -5.20
C ALA A 8 6.47 -13.54 -4.34
N LEU A 9 5.54 -12.82 -4.97
CA LEU A 9 4.46 -12.11 -4.27
C LEU A 9 3.57 -13.06 -3.48
N LYS A 10 3.17 -14.17 -4.10
CA LYS A 10 2.33 -15.17 -3.44
C LYS A 10 3.03 -15.76 -2.22
N ILE A 11 4.28 -16.20 -2.35
CA ILE A 11 5.05 -16.80 -1.25
C ILE A 11 5.20 -15.81 -0.08
N VAL A 12 5.55 -14.55 -0.36
CA VAL A 12 5.67 -13.52 0.68
C VAL A 12 4.32 -13.26 1.34
N SER A 13 3.25 -13.19 0.56
CA SER A 13 1.90 -12.95 1.07
C SER A 13 1.39 -14.09 1.94
N GLU A 14 1.66 -15.34 1.56
CA GLU A 14 1.35 -16.52 2.37
C GLU A 14 2.08 -16.48 3.71
N GLY A 15 3.38 -16.15 3.71
CA GLY A 15 4.15 -16.01 4.94
C GLY A 15 3.62 -14.92 5.87
N VAL A 16 3.32 -13.73 5.32
CA VAL A 16 2.76 -12.62 6.11
C VAL A 16 1.37 -12.98 6.66
N ASN A 17 0.51 -13.58 5.85
CA ASN A 17 -0.83 -13.98 6.28
C ASN A 17 -0.80 -15.10 7.33
N ALA A 18 0.13 -16.05 7.24
CA ALA A 18 0.29 -17.11 8.23
C ALA A 18 0.71 -16.59 9.61
N LEU A 19 1.43 -15.47 9.64
CA LEU A 19 1.89 -14.83 10.88
C LEU A 19 0.94 -13.72 11.37
N ARG A 20 -0.11 -13.40 10.61
CA ARG A 20 -1.06 -12.34 10.95
C ARG A 20 -1.85 -12.70 12.20
N GLY A 21 -1.84 -11.80 13.19
CA GLY A 21 -2.54 -11.98 14.46
C GLY A 21 -2.19 -10.88 15.47
N GLY A 22 -2.73 -10.96 16.69
CA GLY A 22 -2.62 -9.89 17.68
C GLY A 22 -1.21 -9.59 18.21
N ASN A 23 -0.22 -10.44 17.92
CA ASN A 23 1.16 -10.31 18.42
C ASN A 23 2.15 -9.80 17.34
N LEU A 24 1.68 -9.49 16.14
CA LEU A 24 2.53 -9.05 15.03
C LEU A 24 1.93 -7.84 14.32
N GLY A 25 2.70 -6.76 14.27
CA GLY A 25 2.48 -5.64 13.35
C GLY A 25 3.37 -5.80 12.12
N ALA A 26 2.80 -5.59 10.92
CA ALA A 26 3.54 -5.61 9.66
C ALA A 26 3.36 -4.28 8.93
N LEU A 27 4.48 -3.71 8.44
CA LEU A 27 4.48 -2.56 7.54
C LEU A 27 4.96 -3.03 6.17
N VAL A 28 4.07 -2.95 5.18
CA VAL A 28 4.36 -3.34 3.80
C VAL A 28 4.56 -2.07 2.97
N ILE A 29 5.77 -1.91 2.43
CA ILE A 29 6.11 -0.79 1.54
C ILE A 29 6.04 -1.30 0.11
N THR A 30 5.13 -0.72 -0.69
CA THR A 30 4.96 -1.09 -2.09
C THR A 30 4.56 0.12 -2.92
N HIS A 31 5.07 0.19 -4.15
CA HIS A 31 4.57 1.10 -5.19
C HIS A 31 3.53 0.43 -6.11
N TYR A 32 3.39 -0.91 -6.03
CA TYR A 32 2.41 -1.69 -6.78
C TYR A 32 1.27 -2.17 -5.90
N GLN A 33 0.04 -1.99 -6.39
CA GLN A 33 -1.15 -2.45 -5.68
C GLN A 33 -1.41 -3.94 -5.78
N ARG A 34 -0.79 -4.64 -6.73
CA ARG A 34 -0.96 -6.09 -6.89
C ARG A 34 -0.70 -6.86 -5.59
N LEU A 35 0.23 -6.39 -4.76
CA LEU A 35 0.50 -7.00 -3.45
C LEU A 35 -0.69 -6.88 -2.49
N LEU A 36 -1.46 -5.79 -2.57
CA LEU A 36 -2.62 -5.53 -1.71
C LEU A 36 -3.81 -6.45 -2.05
N ASN A 37 -3.80 -7.09 -3.22
CA ASN A 37 -4.76 -8.16 -3.55
C ASN A 37 -4.47 -9.46 -2.77
N TYR A 38 -3.24 -9.65 -2.29
CA TYR A 38 -2.83 -10.86 -1.56
C TYR A 38 -2.69 -10.60 -0.05
N ILE A 39 -2.28 -9.39 0.35
CA ILE A 39 -2.19 -8.95 1.74
C ILE A 39 -3.18 -7.79 1.90
N ILE A 40 -4.33 -8.06 2.51
CA ILE A 40 -5.35 -7.03 2.77
C ILE A 40 -4.91 -6.20 3.98
N PRO A 41 -4.51 -4.92 3.80
CA PRO A 41 -4.07 -4.08 4.90
C PRO A 41 -5.26 -3.62 5.74
N ASP A 42 -5.02 -3.43 7.03
CA ASP A 42 -5.97 -2.77 7.92
C ASP A 42 -5.96 -1.25 7.72
N GLN A 43 -4.78 -0.68 7.40
CA GLN A 43 -4.59 0.73 7.14
C GLN A 43 -3.60 0.96 5.98
N VAL A 44 -3.88 1.96 5.16
CA VAL A 44 -3.05 2.41 4.02
C VAL A 44 -2.58 3.82 4.29
N HIS A 45 -1.28 4.06 4.09
CA HIS A 45 -0.67 5.38 4.19
C HIS A 45 0.02 5.73 2.87
N VAL A 46 -0.22 6.94 2.37
CA VAL A 46 0.40 7.47 1.15
C VAL A 46 1.47 8.45 1.56
N MET A 47 2.71 8.17 1.14
CA MET A 47 3.85 9.03 1.39
C MET A 47 4.19 9.83 0.14
N TYR A 48 4.33 11.15 0.29
CA TYR A 48 4.77 12.06 -0.76
C TYR A 48 5.67 13.13 -0.12
N ASP A 49 6.76 13.50 -0.80
CA ASP A 49 7.78 14.44 -0.32
C ASP A 49 8.23 14.20 1.14
N GLY A 50 8.50 12.93 1.45
CA GLY A 50 8.99 12.51 2.79
C GLY A 50 7.96 12.58 3.91
N ARG A 51 6.67 12.84 3.61
CA ARG A 51 5.59 12.95 4.60
C ARG A 51 4.42 12.04 4.27
N ILE A 52 3.69 11.58 5.29
CA ILE A 52 2.40 10.92 5.08
C ILE A 52 1.39 12.02 4.77
N VAL A 53 0.84 11.99 3.57
CA VAL A 53 -0.06 13.03 3.05
C VAL A 53 -1.52 12.59 3.04
N LYS A 54 -1.75 11.27 3.04
CA LYS A 54 -3.10 10.70 3.15
C LYS A 54 -3.05 9.35 3.84
N SER A 55 -4.06 9.07 4.64
CA SER A 55 -4.27 7.76 5.27
C SER A 55 -5.71 7.33 5.08
N GLY A 56 -5.94 6.03 5.01
CA GLY A 56 -7.27 5.45 4.80
C GLY A 56 -7.27 3.95 5.02
N ASP A 57 -8.39 3.31 4.73
CA ASP A 57 -8.47 1.86 4.68
C ASP A 57 -8.02 1.34 3.29
N LYS A 58 -8.29 0.06 3.00
CA LYS A 58 -7.97 -0.55 1.70
C LYS A 58 -8.59 0.19 0.49
N SER A 59 -9.70 0.92 0.66
CA SER A 59 -10.35 1.63 -0.45
C SER A 59 -9.46 2.76 -1.00
N LEU A 60 -8.58 3.31 -0.15
CA LEU A 60 -7.60 4.30 -0.57
C LEU A 60 -6.60 3.72 -1.58
N ALA A 61 -6.22 2.45 -1.41
CA ALA A 61 -5.43 1.76 -2.41
C ALA A 61 -6.23 1.65 -3.71
N GLU A 62 -7.43 1.06 -3.70
CA GLU A 62 -8.24 0.91 -4.91
C GLU A 62 -8.46 2.23 -5.67
N GLU A 63 -8.64 3.34 -4.95
CA GLU A 63 -8.73 4.67 -5.53
C GLU A 63 -7.44 5.13 -6.22
N LEU A 64 -6.28 4.92 -5.58
CA LEU A 64 -4.97 5.19 -6.18
C LEU A 64 -4.71 4.36 -7.44
N GLU A 65 -5.26 3.15 -7.55
CA GLU A 65 -5.11 2.33 -8.76
C GLU A 65 -5.87 2.95 -9.92
N ARG A 66 -7.12 3.35 -9.65
CA ARG A 66 -8.02 3.90 -10.66
C ARG A 66 -7.60 5.28 -11.13
N LYS A 67 -7.14 6.13 -10.22
CA LYS A 67 -6.85 7.55 -10.49
C LYS A 67 -5.36 7.84 -10.69
N GLY A 68 -4.48 6.88 -10.41
CA GLY A 68 -3.04 7.13 -10.32
C GLY A 68 -2.68 7.99 -9.10
N TYR A 69 -1.47 8.56 -9.10
CA TYR A 69 -0.94 9.36 -7.99
C TYR A 69 -1.10 10.88 -8.20
N ASP A 70 -1.59 11.33 -9.35
CA ASP A 70 -1.55 12.77 -9.69
C ASP A 70 -2.44 13.62 -8.77
N TRP A 71 -3.62 13.11 -8.41
CA TRP A 71 -4.51 13.78 -7.46
C TRP A 71 -3.93 13.89 -6.03
N ILE A 72 -2.95 13.04 -5.67
CA ILE A 72 -2.24 13.18 -4.39
C ILE A 72 -1.33 14.40 -4.43
N LYS A 73 -0.67 14.65 -5.56
CA LYS A 73 0.19 15.83 -5.74
C LYS A 73 -0.63 17.12 -5.62
N GLU A 74 -1.80 17.16 -6.26
CA GLU A 74 -2.72 18.31 -6.19
C GLU A 74 -3.16 18.60 -4.74
N ILE A 75 -3.49 17.57 -3.95
CA ILE A 75 -3.84 17.71 -2.53
C ILE A 75 -2.67 18.33 -1.75
N THR A 76 -1.45 17.86 -1.99
CA THR A 76 -0.28 18.34 -1.27
C THR A 76 0.11 19.76 -1.63
N GLU A 77 -0.07 20.17 -2.88
CA GLU A 77 0.19 21.54 -3.35
C GLU A 77 -0.87 22.52 -2.85
N THR A 78 -2.12 22.08 -2.68
CA THR A 78 -3.22 22.91 -2.14
C THR A 78 -3.14 23.07 -0.61
N ALA A 79 -2.53 22.11 0.08
CA ALA A 79 -2.36 22.12 1.53
C ALA A 79 -1.11 22.87 2.02
N ALA A 80 -0.21 23.24 1.11
CA ALA A 80 0.99 24.03 1.36
C ALA A 80 0.71 25.53 1.21
#